data_AF-A0A7K3HCC2-F1
#
_entry.id   AF-A0A7K3HCC2-F1
#
_cell.length_a   1.000
_cell.length_b   1.000
_cell.length_c   1.000
_cell.angle_alpha   90.00
_cell.angle_beta   90.00
_cell.angle_gamma   90.00
#
_symmetry.space_group_name_H-M   'P 1'
#
loop_
_entity.id
_entity.type
_entity.pdbx_description
1 polymer ?
#
loop_
_entity_poly.entity_id
_entity_poly.type
_entity_poly.pdbx_seq_one_letter_code
_entity_poly.pdbx_strand_id
1 'polypeptide(L)'
;EVGRAAAERLARALDVPGPARLAGDTWKFGPLRDATGPKLDVARNAPGTWTYQRFGPAGSDDCAEPPAGPEKKEQEQDGPGKGSGSDSSSSSAKCPVPPDGPAEGEPVSEAEAKRAAGPVLKAAGLADAAVDAGTATGAVRVVNADPVVDGLPTYGWHTGLRIGPGGDVVGGSGHLAKLGKGPEYPVLGAEEALERLNRSAGGGRVGIGGCASAVPHADGS
;
A
#
# COMPACT_ATOMS: atom_id res chain seq x y z
N GLU A 1 1.85 -22.56 -9.14
CA GLU A 1 2.44 -21.40 -9.85
C GLU A 1 1.33 -20.59 -10.53
N VAL A 2 1.50 -19.28 -10.70
CA VAL A 2 0.65 -18.42 -11.52
C VAL A 2 1.15 -18.41 -12.97
N GLY A 3 0.49 -19.18 -13.84
CA GLY A 3 0.75 -19.15 -15.27
C GLY A 3 0.32 -17.84 -15.93
N ARG A 4 1.02 -17.45 -17.01
CA ARG A 4 0.83 -16.18 -17.76
C ARG A 4 -0.63 -15.81 -17.99
N ALA A 5 -1.46 -16.75 -18.45
CA ALA A 5 -2.86 -16.49 -18.76
C ALA A 5 -3.70 -16.04 -17.54
N ALA A 6 -3.36 -16.47 -16.32
CA ALA A 6 -4.03 -16.01 -15.10
C ALA A 6 -3.63 -14.57 -14.74
N ALA A 7 -2.34 -14.26 -14.82
CA ALA A 7 -1.83 -12.90 -14.62
C ALA A 7 -2.43 -11.92 -15.64
N GLU A 8 -2.54 -12.32 -16.91
CA GLU A 8 -3.19 -11.51 -17.95
C GLU A 8 -4.71 -11.35 -17.76
N ARG A 9 -5.43 -12.31 -17.15
CA ARG A 9 -6.84 -12.10 -16.77
C ARG A 9 -6.95 -10.98 -15.74
N LEU A 10 -6.08 -10.99 -14.72
CA LEU A 10 -6.08 -9.98 -13.67
C LEU A 10 -5.71 -8.60 -14.24
N ALA A 11 -4.71 -8.52 -15.10
CA ALA A 11 -4.35 -7.28 -15.81
C ALA A 11 -5.53 -6.69 -16.61
N ARG A 12 -6.25 -7.54 -17.36
CA ARG A 12 -7.45 -7.14 -18.13
C ARG A 12 -8.64 -6.75 -17.26
N ALA A 13 -8.73 -7.21 -16.01
CA ALA A 13 -9.79 -6.80 -15.08
C ALA A 13 -9.46 -5.51 -14.31
N LEU A 14 -8.21 -5.05 -14.38
CA LEU A 14 -7.68 -3.83 -13.77
C LEU A 14 -7.31 -2.76 -14.82
N ASP A 15 -7.75 -2.95 -16.06
CA ASP A 15 -7.47 -2.13 -17.25
C ASP A 15 -5.97 -1.81 -17.46
N VAL A 16 -5.08 -2.71 -17.05
CA VAL A 16 -3.63 -2.52 -17.16
C VAL A 16 -3.17 -2.87 -18.58
N PRO A 17 -2.55 -1.94 -19.32
CA PRO A 17 -2.20 -2.15 -20.72
C PRO A 17 -0.96 -3.03 -20.91
N GLY A 18 -0.92 -3.68 -22.07
CA GLY A 18 0.23 -4.44 -22.57
C GLY A 18 0.23 -5.94 -22.23
N PRO A 19 1.06 -6.74 -22.93
CA PRO A 19 1.23 -8.16 -22.65
C PRO A 19 2.03 -8.38 -21.35
N ALA A 20 1.86 -9.56 -20.74
CA ALA A 20 2.64 -9.95 -19.58
C ALA A 20 4.15 -10.02 -19.90
N ARG A 21 4.96 -9.21 -19.21
CA ARG A 21 6.42 -9.20 -19.32
C ARG A 21 7.04 -9.97 -18.15
N LEU A 22 7.77 -11.04 -18.40
CA LEU A 22 8.43 -11.80 -17.32
C LEU A 22 9.74 -11.11 -16.90
N ALA A 23 9.87 -10.78 -15.61
CA ALA A 23 11.08 -10.24 -15.01
C ALA A 23 11.37 -11.00 -13.71
N GLY A 24 12.42 -11.85 -13.73
CA GLY A 24 12.62 -12.87 -12.70
C GLY A 24 11.37 -13.76 -12.59
N ASP A 25 10.91 -14.00 -11.36
CA ASP A 25 9.66 -14.73 -11.09
C ASP A 25 8.41 -13.84 -11.02
N THR A 26 8.42 -12.64 -11.62
CA THR A 26 7.26 -11.73 -11.62
C THR A 26 6.77 -11.45 -13.03
N TRP A 27 5.46 -11.61 -13.27
CA TRP A 27 4.79 -11.01 -14.42
C TRP A 27 4.55 -9.51 -14.14
N LYS A 28 5.13 -8.66 -14.99
CA LYS A 28 5.03 -7.20 -14.96
C LYS A 28 4.07 -6.71 -16.05
N PHE A 29 3.22 -5.75 -15.72
CA PHE A 29 2.28 -5.09 -16.63
C PHE A 29 2.34 -3.56 -16.45
N GLY A 30 1.77 -2.82 -17.41
CA GLY A 30 1.80 -1.36 -17.41
C GLY A 30 2.97 -0.79 -18.23
N PRO A 31 3.30 0.51 -18.06
CA PRO A 31 4.39 1.16 -18.78
C PRO A 31 5.79 0.60 -18.44
N LEU A 32 6.78 0.99 -19.24
CA LEU A 32 8.19 0.59 -19.13
C LEU A 32 9.13 1.72 -18.70
N ARG A 33 8.69 2.97 -18.83
CA ARG A 33 9.48 4.19 -18.56
C ARG A 33 8.68 5.21 -17.76
N ASP A 34 7.42 5.40 -18.12
CA ASP A 34 6.54 6.41 -17.55
C ASP A 34 5.94 5.88 -16.24
N ALA A 35 6.60 6.17 -15.11
CA ALA A 35 6.24 5.62 -13.80
C ALA A 35 4.82 5.99 -13.32
N THR A 36 4.20 7.00 -13.93
CA THR A 36 2.86 7.54 -13.60
C THR A 36 1.68 6.66 -13.99
N GLY A 37 1.83 5.74 -14.94
CA GLY A 37 0.72 4.91 -15.46
C GLY A 37 0.38 3.68 -14.60
N PRO A 38 -0.77 3.01 -14.88
CA PRO A 38 -1.23 1.86 -14.10
C PRO A 38 -0.26 0.69 -14.21
N LYS A 39 0.11 0.12 -13.07
CA LYS A 39 1.10 -0.95 -12.91
C LYS A 39 0.53 -2.11 -12.11
N LEU A 40 0.77 -3.33 -12.59
CA LEU A 40 0.47 -4.58 -11.88
C LEU A 40 1.70 -5.48 -11.89
N ASP A 41 2.10 -5.94 -10.70
CA ASP A 41 3.13 -6.94 -10.48
C ASP A 41 2.47 -8.22 -9.93
N VAL A 42 2.77 -9.39 -10.51
CA VAL A 42 2.21 -10.69 -10.10
C VAL A 42 3.31 -11.74 -9.95
N ALA A 43 3.53 -12.27 -8.75
CA ALA A 43 4.49 -13.34 -8.52
C ALA A 43 4.02 -14.67 -9.16
N ARG A 44 4.95 -15.42 -9.73
CA ARG A 44 4.73 -16.79 -10.24
C ARG A 44 4.62 -17.80 -9.11
N ASN A 45 5.53 -17.72 -8.15
CA ASN A 45 5.65 -18.68 -7.04
C ASN A 45 4.45 -18.53 -6.09
N ALA A 46 3.97 -19.64 -5.51
CA ALA A 46 2.85 -19.62 -4.57
C ALA A 46 3.17 -18.76 -3.33
N PRO A 47 2.22 -17.98 -2.77
CA PRO A 47 0.78 -17.93 -3.08
C PRO A 47 0.39 -17.07 -4.30
N GLY A 48 1.36 -16.63 -5.11
CA GLY A 48 1.09 -15.80 -6.29
C GLY A 48 0.65 -14.40 -5.91
N THR A 49 1.33 -13.80 -4.91
CA THR A 49 1.05 -12.45 -4.42
C THR A 49 1.15 -11.44 -5.55
N TRP A 50 0.20 -10.51 -5.59
CA TRP A 50 0.16 -9.44 -6.57
C TRP A 50 -0.12 -8.08 -5.92
N THR A 51 0.35 -7.03 -6.58
CA THR A 51 0.11 -5.63 -6.20
C THR A 51 -0.23 -4.79 -7.43
N TYR A 52 -1.24 -3.95 -7.30
CA TYR A 52 -1.73 -3.03 -8.32
C TYR A 52 -1.76 -1.60 -7.79
N GLN A 53 -1.35 -0.67 -8.64
CA GLN A 53 -1.46 0.77 -8.41
C GLN A 53 -1.90 1.41 -9.74
N ARG A 54 -2.98 2.20 -9.73
CA ARG A 54 -3.48 2.90 -10.94
C ARG A 54 -2.57 4.05 -11.38
N PHE A 55 -1.93 4.67 -10.39
CA PHE A 55 -0.95 5.72 -10.54
C PHE A 55 0.37 5.21 -9.98
N GLY A 56 1.49 5.82 -10.40
CA GLY A 56 2.79 5.58 -9.77
C GLY A 56 2.82 5.93 -8.27
N PRO A 57 3.96 5.74 -7.60
CA PRO A 57 4.25 6.59 -6.45
C PRO A 57 4.06 8.06 -6.87
N ALA A 58 3.43 8.88 -6.03
CA ALA A 58 3.47 10.33 -6.22
C ALA A 58 4.94 10.73 -6.32
N GLY A 59 5.28 11.56 -7.32
CA GLY A 59 6.67 11.84 -7.66
C GLY A 59 7.42 12.39 -6.45
N SER A 60 8.52 11.74 -6.08
CA SER A 60 9.54 12.35 -5.22
C SER A 60 10.02 13.65 -5.85
N ASP A 61 10.37 14.62 -5.02
CA ASP A 61 10.44 16.06 -5.33
C ASP A 61 11.48 16.48 -6.40
N ASP A 62 11.26 16.10 -7.66
CA ASP A 62 11.95 16.61 -8.85
C ASP A 62 11.45 18.03 -9.20
N CYS A 63 11.71 18.97 -8.29
CA CYS A 63 11.61 20.41 -8.55
C CYS A 63 12.66 20.80 -9.60
N ALA A 64 12.26 20.78 -10.88
CA ALA A 64 13.15 21.10 -11.99
C ALA A 64 13.72 22.53 -11.88
N GLU A 65 15.05 22.63 -11.74
CA GLU A 65 15.75 23.90 -11.89
C GLU A 65 15.49 24.47 -13.29
N PRO A 66 15.15 25.77 -13.42
CA PRO A 66 15.12 26.42 -14.73
C PRO A 66 16.56 26.51 -15.27
N PRO A 67 16.79 26.24 -16.57
CA PRO A 67 18.14 26.24 -17.13
C PRO A 67 18.77 27.64 -17.02
N ALA A 68 19.99 27.69 -16.45
CA ALA A 68 20.69 28.93 -16.18
C ALA A 68 20.93 29.77 -17.45
N GLY A 69 20.36 30.99 -17.47
CA GLY A 69 20.71 32.01 -18.46
C GLY A 69 22.13 32.56 -18.23
N PRO A 70 22.81 33.06 -19.28
CA PRO A 70 24.24 33.32 -19.23
C PRO A 70 24.62 34.53 -18.37
N GLU A 71 25.80 34.42 -17.76
CA GLU A 71 26.42 35.43 -16.89
C GLU A 71 26.58 36.80 -17.57
N LYS A 72 26.42 37.86 -16.78
CA LYS A 72 27.03 39.17 -17.05
C LYS A 72 27.72 39.68 -15.79
N LYS A 73 28.88 40.29 -15.97
CA LYS A 73 29.86 40.62 -14.93
C LYS A 73 29.73 42.06 -14.41
N GLU A 74 30.44 42.28 -13.30
CA GLU A 74 31.00 43.57 -12.84
C GLU A 74 29.96 44.59 -12.31
N GLN A 75 30.27 45.45 -11.33
CA GLN A 75 31.59 45.91 -10.83
C GLN A 75 31.58 46.21 -9.30
N GLU A 76 32.76 46.56 -8.75
CA GLU A 76 33.02 47.01 -7.36
C GLU A 76 32.35 48.38 -7.02
N GLN A 77 32.37 49.00 -5.83
CA GLN A 77 33.09 48.88 -4.52
C GLN A 77 32.17 49.53 -3.43
N ASP A 78 32.40 49.69 -2.11
CA ASP A 78 33.50 49.50 -1.14
C ASP A 78 32.89 49.39 0.30
N GLY A 79 33.68 49.08 1.35
CA GLY A 79 33.39 49.47 2.73
C GLY A 79 33.46 48.34 3.79
N PRO A 80 34.14 48.51 4.95
CA PRO A 80 34.41 47.40 5.88
C PRO A 80 33.37 47.22 7.02
N GLY A 81 32.87 45.99 7.18
CA GLY A 81 31.90 45.62 8.24
C GLY A 81 32.20 44.27 8.91
N LYS A 82 32.71 44.29 10.13
CA LYS A 82 33.09 43.12 10.95
C LYS A 82 31.87 42.39 11.53
N GLY A 83 31.65 41.12 11.20
CA GLY A 83 30.68 40.27 11.92
C GLY A 83 30.53 38.86 11.32
N SER A 84 30.60 37.83 12.17
CA SER A 84 30.22 36.45 11.81
C SER A 84 28.80 36.17 12.30
N GLY A 85 27.90 35.79 11.40
CA GLY A 85 26.52 35.40 11.68
C GLY A 85 26.01 34.54 10.52
N SER A 86 25.65 33.28 10.81
CA SER A 86 25.33 32.27 9.78
C SER A 86 23.83 32.12 9.56
N ASP A 87 23.15 33.23 9.31
CA ASP A 87 21.69 33.29 9.18
C ASP A 87 21.24 32.92 7.76
N SER A 88 21.10 31.61 7.49
CA SER A 88 20.66 31.04 6.21
C SER A 88 19.18 31.33 5.89
N SER A 89 18.86 32.59 5.61
CA SER A 89 17.54 33.03 5.12
C SER A 89 17.38 32.78 3.61
N SER A 90 17.17 31.52 3.23
CA SER A 90 16.78 31.17 1.85
C SER A 90 15.27 31.18 1.69
N SER A 91 14.76 32.36 1.30
CA SER A 91 13.54 32.59 0.50
C SER A 91 12.50 31.45 0.43
N SER A 92 11.36 31.64 1.10
CA SER A 92 10.16 30.82 0.92
C SER A 92 9.48 31.07 -0.45
N ALA A 93 10.16 30.68 -1.54
CA ALA A 93 9.53 30.51 -2.84
C ALA A 93 8.49 29.39 -2.69
N LYS A 94 7.22 29.78 -2.58
CA LYS A 94 6.12 28.88 -2.22
C LYS A 94 5.82 27.91 -3.35
N CYS A 95 6.51 26.77 -3.34
CA CYS A 95 6.12 25.60 -4.12
C CYS A 95 4.63 25.33 -3.90
N PRO A 96 3.84 25.07 -4.95
CA PRO A 96 2.48 24.58 -4.79
C PRO A 96 2.55 23.21 -4.12
N VAL A 97 2.40 23.18 -2.80
CA VAL A 97 2.25 21.93 -2.03
C VAL A 97 1.04 21.22 -2.63
N PRO A 98 1.19 20.05 -3.27
CA PRO A 98 0.04 19.25 -3.67
C PRO A 98 -0.74 18.94 -2.39
N PRO A 99 -2.07 19.09 -2.37
CA PRO A 99 -2.81 19.12 -1.11
C PRO A 99 -2.56 17.86 -0.27
N ASP A 100 -1.89 18.02 0.87
CA ASP A 100 -1.65 17.01 1.91
C ASP A 100 -2.96 16.69 2.67
N GLY A 101 -3.99 16.37 1.91
CA GLY A 101 -5.28 15.91 2.37
C GLY A 101 -5.67 14.62 1.66
N PRO A 102 -6.56 13.80 2.25
CA PRO A 102 -7.26 12.80 1.47
C PRO A 102 -7.97 13.50 0.30
N ALA A 103 -7.94 12.88 -0.89
CA ALA A 103 -8.59 13.43 -2.08
C ALA A 103 -10.04 13.87 -1.76
N GLU A 104 -10.36 15.13 -2.04
CA GLU A 104 -11.63 15.73 -1.63
C GLU A 104 -12.80 15.08 -2.37
N GLY A 105 -13.80 14.63 -1.60
CA GLY A 105 -14.98 13.94 -2.10
C GLY A 105 -15.51 12.91 -1.10
N GLU A 106 -16.78 12.56 -1.24
CA GLU A 106 -17.35 11.42 -0.52
C GLU A 106 -16.91 10.11 -1.20
N PRO A 107 -16.62 9.03 -0.45
CA PRO A 107 -16.39 7.73 -1.03
C PRO A 107 -17.68 7.19 -1.63
N VAL A 108 -17.59 6.50 -2.77
CA VAL A 108 -18.71 5.78 -3.41
C VAL A 108 -19.50 4.91 -2.43
N SER A 109 -20.73 4.54 -2.75
CA SER A 109 -21.52 3.64 -1.90
C SER A 109 -20.90 2.24 -1.78
N GLU A 110 -21.24 1.48 -0.73
CA GLU A 110 -20.80 0.08 -0.60
C GLU A 110 -21.20 -0.79 -1.80
N ALA A 111 -22.45 -0.69 -2.23
CA ALA A 111 -22.97 -1.45 -3.36
C ALA A 111 -22.21 -1.13 -4.65
N GLU A 112 -21.80 0.13 -4.82
CA GLU A 112 -21.00 0.59 -5.95
C GLU A 112 -19.55 0.09 -5.91
N ALA A 113 -18.89 0.15 -4.75
CA ALA A 113 -17.56 -0.40 -4.60
C ALA A 113 -17.52 -1.92 -4.78
N LYS A 114 -18.51 -2.66 -4.26
CA LYS A 114 -18.65 -4.11 -4.50
C LYS A 114 -18.94 -4.41 -5.98
N ARG A 115 -19.75 -3.59 -6.66
CA ARG A 115 -19.98 -3.66 -8.12
C ARG A 115 -18.70 -3.43 -8.93
N ALA A 116 -17.90 -2.42 -8.58
CA ALA A 116 -16.63 -2.09 -9.23
C ALA A 116 -15.53 -3.14 -8.97
N ALA A 117 -15.49 -3.70 -7.76
CA ALA A 117 -14.55 -4.77 -7.39
C ALA A 117 -14.87 -6.12 -8.08
N GLY A 118 -16.14 -6.41 -8.36
CA GLY A 118 -16.63 -7.71 -8.86
C GLY A 118 -15.82 -8.31 -10.03
N PRO A 119 -15.51 -7.57 -11.11
CA PRO A 119 -14.68 -8.06 -12.21
C PRO A 119 -13.27 -8.50 -11.78
N VAL A 120 -12.63 -7.74 -10.89
CA VAL A 120 -11.28 -8.04 -10.37
C VAL A 120 -11.31 -9.26 -9.46
N LEU A 121 -12.27 -9.32 -8.53
CA LEU A 121 -12.44 -10.46 -7.63
C LEU A 121 -12.74 -11.75 -8.43
N LYS A 122 -13.61 -11.68 -9.45
CA LYS A 122 -13.86 -12.78 -10.38
C LYS A 122 -12.61 -13.18 -11.17
N ALA A 123 -11.78 -12.23 -11.59
CA ALA A 123 -10.51 -12.51 -12.28
C ALA A 123 -9.48 -13.18 -11.34
N ALA A 124 -9.46 -12.82 -10.06
CA ALA A 124 -8.65 -13.44 -9.01
C ALA A 124 -9.14 -14.85 -8.62
N GLY A 125 -10.41 -15.17 -8.86
CA GLY A 125 -11.04 -16.45 -8.48
C GLY A 125 -11.87 -16.37 -7.18
N LEU A 126 -12.21 -15.15 -6.75
CA LEU A 126 -12.93 -14.82 -5.51
C LEU A 126 -14.38 -14.38 -5.81
N ALA A 127 -15.04 -15.03 -6.77
CA ALA A 127 -16.41 -14.69 -7.15
C ALA A 127 -17.44 -15.00 -6.05
N ASP A 128 -17.16 -16.05 -5.28
CA ASP A 128 -18.03 -16.60 -4.21
C ASP A 128 -17.49 -16.28 -2.80
N ALA A 129 -16.50 -15.37 -2.70
CA ALA A 129 -15.91 -14.93 -1.44
C ALA A 129 -16.85 -14.03 -0.64
N ALA A 130 -16.65 -13.96 0.69
CA ALA A 130 -17.32 -12.95 1.50
C ALA A 130 -16.70 -11.57 1.21
N VAL A 131 -17.52 -10.54 0.93
CA VAL A 131 -17.04 -9.22 0.52
C VAL A 131 -17.53 -8.11 1.46
N ASP A 132 -16.60 -7.56 2.25
CA ASP A 132 -16.79 -6.32 3.00
C ASP A 132 -16.49 -5.09 2.13
N ALA A 133 -17.18 -3.98 2.42
CA ALA A 133 -16.82 -2.65 1.94
C ALA A 133 -17.14 -1.52 2.94
N GLY A 134 -17.38 -1.84 4.22
CA GLY A 134 -17.80 -0.86 5.24
C GLY A 134 -16.74 0.21 5.53
N THR A 135 -15.47 -0.10 5.30
CA THR A 135 -14.33 0.80 5.57
C THR A 135 -14.07 1.78 4.42
N ALA A 136 -13.89 3.07 4.73
CA ALA A 136 -13.41 4.08 3.79
C ALA A 136 -12.35 4.99 4.45
N THR A 137 -11.58 5.71 3.64
CA THR A 137 -10.53 6.63 4.08
C THR A 137 -10.46 7.80 3.09
N GLY A 138 -11.07 8.93 3.47
CA GLY A 138 -11.37 10.00 2.52
C GLY A 138 -12.32 9.53 1.41
N ALA A 139 -12.14 10.05 0.20
CA ALA A 139 -12.89 9.63 -0.99
C ALA A 139 -12.62 8.17 -1.46
N VAL A 140 -11.75 7.41 -0.78
CA VAL A 140 -11.40 6.04 -1.16
C VAL A 140 -12.12 5.02 -0.27
N ARG A 141 -12.95 4.16 -0.87
CA ARG A 141 -13.53 2.99 -0.17
C ARG A 141 -12.60 1.79 -0.28
N VAL A 142 -12.46 1.02 0.80
CA VAL A 142 -11.77 -0.27 0.80
C VAL A 142 -12.78 -1.38 0.58
N VAL A 143 -12.45 -2.35 -0.26
CA VAL A 143 -13.24 -3.57 -0.48
C VAL A 143 -12.34 -4.76 -0.16
N ASN A 144 -12.72 -5.57 0.82
CA ASN A 144 -11.97 -6.76 1.22
C ASN A 144 -12.77 -8.00 0.85
N ALA A 145 -12.11 -8.98 0.23
CA ALA A 145 -12.68 -10.27 -0.13
C ALA A 145 -11.94 -11.39 0.59
N ASP A 146 -12.62 -12.02 1.55
CA ASP A 146 -12.09 -13.14 2.34
C ASP A 146 -12.40 -14.48 1.64
N PRO A 147 -11.39 -15.24 1.19
CA PRO A 147 -11.61 -16.57 0.64
C PRO A 147 -12.04 -17.58 1.71
N VAL A 148 -12.82 -18.55 1.28
CA VAL A 148 -13.19 -19.74 2.05
C VAL A 148 -12.41 -20.93 1.52
N VAL A 149 -11.78 -21.71 2.42
CA VAL A 149 -10.93 -22.85 2.09
C VAL A 149 -11.48 -24.07 2.82
N ASP A 150 -11.89 -25.09 2.08
CA ASP A 150 -12.52 -26.32 2.60
C ASP A 150 -13.68 -26.06 3.60
N GLY A 151 -14.42 -24.97 3.38
CA GLY A 151 -15.54 -24.52 4.22
C GLY A 151 -15.16 -23.59 5.38
N LEU A 152 -13.87 -23.32 5.61
CA LEU A 152 -13.39 -22.45 6.69
C LEU A 152 -13.00 -21.05 6.17
N PRO A 153 -13.31 -19.97 6.91
CA PRO A 153 -12.83 -18.63 6.59
C PRO A 153 -11.33 -18.49 6.89
N THR A 154 -10.59 -17.76 6.06
CA THR A 154 -9.15 -17.53 6.27
C THR A 154 -8.85 -16.14 6.82
N TYR A 155 -8.10 -16.04 7.91
CA TYR A 155 -7.63 -14.76 8.43
C TYR A 155 -6.33 -14.30 7.76
N GLY A 156 -6.19 -13.00 7.51
CA GLY A 156 -4.96 -12.39 6.99
C GLY A 156 -4.59 -12.74 5.53
N TRP A 157 -5.50 -13.40 4.79
CA TRP A 157 -5.27 -13.89 3.42
C TRP A 157 -6.28 -13.33 2.40
N HIS A 158 -6.94 -12.22 2.75
CA HIS A 158 -7.91 -11.53 1.89
C HIS A 158 -7.27 -10.88 0.65
N THR A 159 -8.09 -10.60 -0.36
CA THR A 159 -7.78 -9.63 -1.40
C THR A 159 -8.37 -8.27 -1.03
N GLY A 160 -7.52 -7.25 -0.94
CA GLY A 160 -7.91 -5.87 -0.66
C GLY A 160 -7.86 -5.00 -1.92
N LEU A 161 -8.93 -4.28 -2.21
CA LEU A 161 -9.06 -3.33 -3.31
C LEU A 161 -9.39 -1.95 -2.76
N ARG A 162 -8.87 -0.90 -3.41
CA ARG A 162 -9.18 0.50 -3.12
C ARG A 162 -9.93 1.09 -4.30
N ILE A 163 -11.13 1.58 -4.05
CA ILE A 163 -12.05 2.17 -5.04
C ILE A 163 -12.11 3.68 -4.81
N GLY A 164 -11.80 4.48 -5.84
CA GLY A 164 -11.86 5.94 -5.78
C GLY A 164 -13.29 6.50 -5.92
N PRO A 165 -13.47 7.83 -5.81
CA PRO A 165 -14.79 8.47 -5.87
C PRO A 165 -15.50 8.30 -7.22
N GLY A 166 -14.76 8.07 -8.31
CA GLY A 166 -15.33 7.75 -9.63
C GLY A 166 -15.71 6.28 -9.83
N GLY A 167 -15.53 5.41 -8.83
CA GLY A 167 -15.72 3.96 -8.94
C GLY A 167 -14.52 3.20 -9.56
N ASP A 168 -13.48 3.90 -10.03
CA ASP A 168 -12.24 3.28 -10.49
C ASP A 168 -11.51 2.52 -9.37
N VAL A 169 -10.93 1.35 -9.70
CA VAL A 169 -9.94 0.72 -8.83
C VAL A 169 -8.65 1.55 -8.89
N VAL A 170 -8.26 2.16 -7.77
CA VAL A 170 -7.05 3.01 -7.68
C VAL A 170 -5.81 2.25 -7.18
N GLY A 171 -6.02 1.09 -6.55
CA GLY A 171 -4.96 0.17 -6.16
C GLY A 171 -5.50 -1.09 -5.48
N GLY A 172 -4.64 -2.06 -5.22
CA GLY A 172 -5.02 -3.28 -4.51
C GLY A 172 -3.90 -4.30 -4.38
N SER A 173 -4.16 -5.35 -3.60
CA SER A 173 -3.23 -6.47 -3.40
C SER A 173 -3.96 -7.73 -2.96
N GLY A 174 -3.38 -8.88 -3.26
CA GLY A 174 -3.93 -10.17 -2.88
C GLY A 174 -3.11 -11.33 -3.41
N HIS A 175 -3.77 -12.47 -3.61
CA HIS A 175 -3.16 -13.72 -4.07
C HIS A 175 -3.85 -14.24 -5.35
N LEU A 176 -3.16 -15.08 -6.12
CA LEU A 176 -3.64 -15.56 -7.43
C LEU A 176 -3.25 -17.02 -7.74
N ALA A 177 -2.36 -17.64 -6.98
CA ALA A 177 -2.10 -19.07 -7.14
C ALA A 177 -3.24 -19.89 -6.55
N LYS A 178 -3.64 -20.97 -7.24
CA LYS A 178 -4.46 -22.02 -6.60
C LYS A 178 -3.72 -22.57 -5.39
N LEU A 179 -4.45 -22.80 -4.30
CA LEU A 179 -3.96 -23.59 -3.17
C LEU A 179 -3.64 -25.01 -3.60
N GLY A 180 -2.61 -25.58 -2.97
CA GLY A 180 -2.41 -27.02 -2.88
C GLY A 180 -2.59 -27.44 -1.42
N LYS A 181 -3.08 -28.65 -1.19
CA LYS A 181 -3.19 -29.21 0.17
C LYS A 181 -1.77 -29.38 0.75
N GLY A 182 -1.55 -28.79 1.93
CA GLY A 182 -0.31 -28.96 2.69
C GLY A 182 -0.25 -30.29 3.45
N PRO A 183 0.85 -30.55 4.17
CA PRO A 183 0.89 -31.63 5.16
C PRO A 183 -0.16 -31.39 6.26
N GLU A 184 -0.72 -32.49 6.79
CA GLU A 184 -1.68 -32.45 7.90
C GLU A 184 -0.95 -32.42 9.24
N TYR A 185 -1.45 -31.61 10.18
CA TYR A 185 -0.93 -31.52 11.55
C TYR A 185 -2.07 -31.69 12.55
N PRO A 186 -1.85 -32.40 13.68
CA PRO A 186 -2.87 -32.53 14.71
C PRO A 186 -3.14 -31.17 15.39
N VAL A 187 -4.41 -30.82 15.51
CA VAL A 187 -4.87 -29.64 16.26
C VAL A 187 -5.37 -30.04 17.64
N LEU A 188 -5.37 -29.10 18.58
CA LEU A 188 -5.97 -29.30 19.91
C LEU A 188 -7.50 -29.31 19.80
N GLY A 189 -8.16 -30.09 20.65
CA GLY A 189 -9.62 -30.05 20.78
C GLY A 189 -10.09 -28.71 21.35
N ALA A 190 -11.30 -28.28 20.99
CA ALA A 190 -11.85 -26.97 21.40
C ALA A 190 -11.91 -26.81 22.94
N GLU A 191 -12.25 -27.87 23.66
CA GLU A 191 -12.29 -27.90 25.13
C GLU A 191 -10.90 -27.69 25.75
N GLU A 192 -9.88 -28.40 25.24
CA GLU A 192 -8.50 -28.28 25.71
C GLU A 192 -7.90 -26.90 25.36
N ALA A 193 -8.22 -26.36 24.18
CA ALA A 193 -7.82 -25.02 23.77
C ALA A 193 -8.44 -23.95 24.70
N LEU A 194 -9.72 -24.10 25.06
CA LEU A 194 -10.41 -23.22 26.02
C LEU A 194 -9.84 -23.36 27.44
N GLU A 195 -9.53 -24.57 27.89
CA GLU A 195 -8.91 -24.80 29.21
C GLU A 195 -7.53 -24.13 29.29
N ARG A 196 -6.70 -24.29 28.25
CA ARG A 196 -5.38 -23.61 28.12
C ARG A 196 -5.52 -22.09 28.10
N LEU A 197 -6.50 -21.55 27.36
CA LEU A 197 -6.78 -20.11 27.32
C LEU A 197 -7.17 -19.57 28.69
N ASN A 198 -8.15 -20.20 29.36
CA ASN A 198 -8.60 -19.81 30.69
C ASN A 198 -7.48 -19.92 31.74
N ARG A 199 -6.65 -20.95 31.65
CA ARG A 199 -5.45 -21.11 32.50
C ARG A 199 -4.44 -19.98 32.30
N SER A 200 -4.27 -19.48 31.07
CA SER A 200 -3.42 -18.31 30.78
C SER A 200 -4.02 -17.00 31.29
N ALA A 201 -5.35 -16.82 31.19
CA ALA A 201 -6.06 -15.65 31.71
C ALA A 201 -6.10 -15.59 33.26
N GLY A 202 -5.89 -16.73 33.93
CA GLY A 202 -5.70 -16.79 35.39
C GLY A 202 -4.35 -16.25 35.87
N GLY A 203 -3.40 -15.99 34.97
CA GLY A 203 -2.14 -15.31 35.28
C GLY A 203 -2.39 -13.82 35.57
N GLY A 204 -2.19 -13.40 36.82
CA GLY A 204 -2.52 -12.04 37.26
C GLY A 204 -1.81 -10.94 36.47
N ARG A 205 -2.56 -9.88 36.14
CA ARG A 205 -2.16 -8.62 35.48
C ARG A 205 -0.72 -8.61 34.95
N VAL A 206 -0.54 -8.98 33.68
CA VAL A 206 0.68 -8.62 32.95
C VAL A 206 0.69 -7.09 32.83
N GLY A 207 1.36 -6.44 33.78
CA GLY A 207 1.61 -5.01 33.71
C GLY A 207 2.42 -4.72 32.45
N ILE A 208 1.97 -3.76 31.66
CA ILE A 208 2.76 -3.23 30.54
C ILE A 208 4.11 -2.83 31.12
N GLY A 209 5.19 -3.46 30.64
CA GLY A 209 6.53 -3.25 31.17
C GLY A 209 6.83 -1.76 31.19
N GLY A 210 7.06 -1.21 32.39
CA GLY A 210 6.99 0.24 32.61
C GLY A 210 7.90 1.00 31.65
N CYS A 211 7.34 2.05 31.02
CA CYS A 211 8.11 2.94 30.14
C CYS A 211 9.40 3.38 30.85
N ALA A 212 10.53 3.33 30.14
CA ALA A 212 11.85 3.52 30.73
C ALA A 212 11.90 4.83 31.55
N SER A 213 12.12 4.69 32.86
CA SER A 213 12.23 5.81 33.77
C SER A 213 13.44 6.67 33.38
N ALA A 214 13.24 7.99 33.27
CA ALA A 214 14.34 8.90 32.98
C ALA A 214 15.43 8.79 34.06
N VAL A 215 16.67 8.54 33.64
CA VAL A 215 17.82 8.59 34.54
C VAL A 215 18.09 10.06 34.93
N PRO A 216 18.41 10.35 36.21
CA PRO A 216 18.73 11.71 36.62
C PRO A 216 20.00 12.17 35.92
N HIS A 217 19.98 13.38 35.36
CA HIS A 217 21.17 14.02 34.85
C HIS A 217 22.04 14.44 36.05
N ALA A 218 23.31 14.05 36.05
CA ALA A 218 24.27 14.50 37.04
C ALA A 218 24.92 15.78 36.51
N ASP A 219 24.50 16.94 37.02
CA ASP A 219 25.16 18.21 36.72
C ASP A 219 26.61 18.17 37.23
N GLY A 220 27.57 18.18 36.30
CA GLY A 220 28.99 18.13 36.60
C GLY A 220 29.47 19.41 37.30
N SER A 221 30.26 19.24 38.36
CA SER A 221 31.03 20.29 39.04
C SER A 221 32.53 20.04 38.88
#